data_AF-A0A5C8I4B8-F1
#
_entry.id   AF-A0A5C8I4B8-F1
#
_cell.length_a   1.000
_cell.length_b   1.000
_cell.length_c   1.000
_cell.angle_alpha   90.00
_cell.angle_beta   90.00
_cell.angle_gamma   90.00
#
_symmetry.space_group_name_H-M   'P 1'
#
loop_
_entity.id
_entity.type
_entity.pdbx_description
1 polymer ?
#
loop_
_entity_poly.entity_id
_entity_poly.type
_entity_poly.pdbx_seq_one_letter_code
_entity_poly.pdbx_strand_id
1 'polypeptide(L)'
;MSSIPPAPEPQGSQPAYQPPTPGDSAPPPAAPQYPAGSYPAPPVEQPTAKTKGPGTLGVVAFLVSLVAIIAGSILGYVAGSTLGALAQYGTVSSDGTYVLDSLPAAAESVAATGGVLTFVTFAVFGVLALWGFVQGIVAAVKNRGRGWAIAAIILAVIGGIFVFIAFTVGAGVGAAPYVA
;
A
#
# COMPACT_ATOMS: atom_id res chain seq x y z
N MET A 1 56.33 2.38 -38.51
CA MET A 1 55.09 2.23 -37.73
C MET A 1 53.97 2.85 -38.56
N SER A 2 53.13 2.02 -39.20
CA SER A 2 51.88 2.45 -39.81
C SER A 2 50.82 1.44 -39.41
N SER A 3 49.99 1.82 -38.45
CA SER A 3 48.85 1.06 -37.95
C SER A 3 47.69 1.22 -38.94
N ILE A 4 47.40 0.19 -39.72
CA ILE A 4 46.17 0.11 -40.49
C ILE A 4 45.06 -0.32 -39.50
N PRO A 5 44.01 0.48 -39.28
CA PRO A 5 42.88 0.06 -38.45
C PRO A 5 42.12 -1.10 -39.13
N PRO A 6 41.63 -2.09 -38.37
CA PRO A 6 40.78 -3.15 -38.91
C PRO A 6 39.49 -2.58 -39.53
N ALA A 7 39.06 -3.17 -40.65
CA ALA A 7 37.82 -2.80 -41.33
C ALA A 7 36.58 -3.07 -40.44
N PRO A 8 35.53 -2.22 -40.50
CA PRO A 8 34.28 -2.47 -39.77
C PRO A 8 33.61 -3.75 -40.26
N GLU A 9 33.23 -4.62 -39.32
CA GLU A 9 32.44 -5.83 -39.60
C GLU A 9 31.03 -5.43 -40.11
N PRO A 10 30.47 -6.14 -41.11
CA PRO A 10 29.12 -5.87 -41.58
C PRO A 10 28.12 -6.14 -40.45
N GLN A 11 27.46 -5.07 -40.00
CA GLN A 11 26.35 -5.12 -39.05
C GLN A 11 25.28 -6.08 -39.57
N GLY A 12 25.13 -7.21 -38.88
CA GLY A 12 24.07 -8.18 -39.15
C GLY A 12 22.71 -7.48 -39.07
N SER A 13 21.93 -7.58 -40.15
CA SER A 13 20.56 -7.13 -40.23
C SER A 13 19.71 -7.86 -39.18
N GLN A 14 19.12 -7.12 -38.25
CA GLN A 14 18.14 -7.66 -37.32
C GLN A 14 16.86 -8.06 -38.08
N PRO A 15 16.28 -9.26 -37.85
CA PRO A 15 15.00 -9.63 -38.43
C PRO A 15 13.89 -8.73 -37.89
N ALA A 16 13.12 -8.11 -38.80
CA ALA A 16 11.94 -7.34 -38.46
C ALA A 16 10.87 -8.25 -37.83
N TYR A 17 10.38 -7.88 -36.64
CA TYR A 17 9.30 -8.61 -35.97
C TYR A 17 7.98 -8.38 -36.70
N GLN A 18 7.42 -9.44 -37.29
CA GLN A 18 6.11 -9.42 -37.96
C GLN A 18 5.07 -10.09 -37.04
N PRO A 19 3.99 -9.40 -36.65
CA PRO A 19 2.97 -9.99 -35.77
C PRO A 19 2.16 -11.07 -36.51
N PRO A 20 1.74 -12.16 -35.87
CA PRO A 20 0.94 -13.20 -36.52
C PRO A 20 -0.49 -12.72 -36.77
N THR A 21 -0.93 -12.75 -38.02
CA THR A 21 -2.33 -12.56 -38.41
C THR A 21 -3.07 -13.90 -38.31
N PRO A 22 -4.17 -14.02 -37.55
CA PRO A 22 -4.97 -15.24 -37.47
C PRO A 22 -5.93 -15.35 -38.66
N GLY A 23 -5.83 -16.42 -39.46
CA GLY A 23 -6.85 -16.81 -40.43
C GLY A 23 -6.32 -17.36 -41.76
N ASP A 24 -6.73 -18.58 -42.08
CA ASP A 24 -6.83 -19.21 -43.41
C ASP A 24 -5.55 -19.40 -44.25
N SER A 25 -4.82 -20.46 -43.94
CA SER A 25 -3.73 -20.99 -44.77
C SER A 25 -4.25 -21.79 -45.98
N ALA A 26 -4.11 -21.22 -47.19
CA ALA A 26 -4.04 -21.99 -48.43
C ALA A 26 -2.69 -22.75 -48.51
N PRO A 27 -2.60 -23.92 -49.18
CA PRO A 27 -1.36 -24.72 -49.20
C PRO A 27 -0.24 -23.97 -49.96
N PRO A 28 0.98 -23.85 -49.40
CA PRO A 28 2.11 -23.30 -50.14
C PRO A 28 2.55 -24.26 -51.27
N PRO A 29 3.04 -23.75 -52.41
CA PRO A 29 3.61 -24.56 -53.49
C PRO A 29 4.79 -25.40 -52.99
N ALA A 30 4.88 -26.65 -53.43
CA ALA A 30 5.91 -27.59 -52.99
C ALA A 30 7.33 -27.06 -53.30
N ALA A 31 8.08 -26.76 -52.25
CA ALA A 31 9.49 -26.39 -52.33
C ALA A 31 10.37 -27.64 -52.52
N PRO A 32 11.46 -27.58 -53.31
CA PRO A 32 12.35 -28.72 -53.57
C PRO A 32 12.92 -29.31 -52.27
N GLN A 33 12.74 -30.63 -52.10
CA GLN A 33 13.19 -31.38 -50.94
C GLN A 33 14.70 -31.57 -50.96
N TYR A 34 15.41 -30.76 -50.17
CA TYR A 34 16.79 -31.05 -49.78
C TYR A 34 16.78 -32.01 -48.56
N PRO A 35 17.76 -32.92 -48.42
CA PRO A 35 17.84 -33.83 -47.27
C PRO A 35 18.02 -32.99 -46.00
N ALA A 36 17.01 -32.96 -45.14
CA ALA A 36 17.08 -32.26 -43.87
C ALA A 36 18.04 -33.01 -42.94
N GLY A 37 19.24 -32.46 -42.77
CA GLY A 37 20.16 -32.89 -41.71
C GLY A 37 19.47 -32.73 -40.37
N SER A 38 19.25 -33.84 -39.68
CA SER A 38 18.62 -33.90 -38.37
C SER A 38 19.59 -33.41 -37.29
N TYR A 39 19.63 -32.09 -37.09
CA TYR A 39 20.19 -31.52 -35.88
C TYR A 39 19.14 -31.60 -34.76
N PRO A 40 19.44 -32.23 -33.61
CA PRO A 40 18.54 -32.20 -32.47
C PRO A 40 18.38 -30.74 -32.01
N ALA A 41 17.12 -30.29 -31.90
CA ALA A 41 16.82 -28.99 -31.33
C ALA A 41 17.35 -28.92 -29.88
N PRO A 42 17.97 -27.80 -29.47
CA PRO A 42 18.44 -27.66 -28.09
C PRO A 42 17.26 -27.82 -27.12
N PRO A 43 17.45 -28.51 -25.98
CA PRO A 43 16.42 -28.63 -24.97
C PRO A 43 15.91 -27.24 -24.60
N VAL A 44 14.64 -26.98 -24.82
CA VAL A 44 13.99 -25.78 -24.31
C VAL A 44 13.97 -25.95 -22.80
N GLU A 45 14.82 -25.21 -22.07
CA GLU A 45 14.70 -25.08 -20.63
C GLU A 45 13.30 -24.52 -20.34
N GLN A 46 12.37 -25.40 -19.96
CA GLN A 46 11.10 -24.97 -19.40
C GLN A 46 11.43 -24.05 -18.23
N PRO A 47 10.88 -22.82 -18.16
CA PRO A 47 11.05 -21.96 -17.01
C PRO A 47 10.62 -22.77 -15.79
N THR A 48 11.58 -23.16 -14.95
CA THR A 48 11.29 -23.92 -13.74
C THR A 48 10.30 -23.09 -12.95
N ALA A 49 9.07 -23.60 -12.80
CA ALA A 49 8.00 -22.92 -12.09
C ALA A 49 8.51 -22.68 -10.67
N LYS A 50 8.98 -21.45 -10.42
CA LYS A 50 9.63 -21.07 -9.16
C LYS A 50 8.63 -21.39 -8.06
N THR A 51 8.93 -22.43 -7.27
CA THR A 51 7.99 -22.98 -6.29
C THR A 51 7.50 -21.85 -5.41
N LYS A 52 6.20 -21.55 -5.52
CA LYS A 52 5.53 -20.47 -4.79
C LYS A 52 5.67 -20.81 -3.31
N GLY A 53 6.58 -20.12 -2.62
CA GLY A 53 6.73 -20.31 -1.18
C GLY A 53 5.43 -19.96 -0.44
N PRO A 54 5.22 -20.48 0.78
CA PRO A 54 3.98 -20.31 1.51
C PRO A 54 3.61 -18.83 1.66
N GLY A 55 2.37 -18.49 1.32
CA GLY A 55 1.84 -17.11 1.30
C GLY A 55 1.54 -16.51 2.68
N THR A 56 2.09 -17.10 3.74
CA THR A 56 1.83 -16.73 5.14
C THR A 56 2.26 -15.31 5.46
N LEU A 57 3.34 -14.82 4.84
CA LEU A 57 3.84 -13.44 5.05
C LEU A 57 2.82 -12.36 4.64
N GLY A 58 2.15 -12.53 3.50
CA GLY A 58 1.14 -11.58 3.04
C GLY A 58 -0.11 -11.57 3.95
N VAL A 59 -0.51 -12.74 4.46
CA VAL A 59 -1.66 -12.86 5.37
C VAL A 59 -1.35 -12.21 6.72
N VAL A 60 -0.16 -12.44 7.27
CA VAL A 60 0.27 -11.80 8.53
C VAL A 60 0.31 -10.28 8.37
N ALA A 61 0.85 -9.77 7.26
CA ALA A 61 0.86 -8.33 6.98
C ALA A 61 -0.55 -7.74 6.94
N PHE A 62 -1.49 -8.44 6.30
CA PHE A 62 -2.90 -8.04 6.26
C PHE A 62 -3.54 -8.01 7.65
N LEU A 63 -3.34 -9.06 8.45
CA LEU A 63 -3.91 -9.14 9.80
C LEU A 63 -3.36 -8.05 10.71
N VAL A 64 -2.05 -7.77 10.66
CA VAL A 64 -1.46 -6.69 11.45
C VAL A 64 -2.00 -5.33 11.04
N SER A 65 -2.12 -5.07 9.73
CA SER A 65 -2.71 -3.83 9.21
C SER A 65 -4.17 -3.67 9.65
N LEU A 66 -4.96 -4.75 9.59
CA LEU A 66 -6.35 -4.75 10.04
C LEU A 66 -6.47 -4.47 11.55
N VAL A 67 -5.65 -5.12 12.37
CA VAL A 67 -5.62 -4.88 13.82
C VAL A 67 -5.19 -3.44 14.13
N ALA A 68 -4.23 -2.90 13.39
CA ALA A 68 -3.80 -1.51 13.53
C ALA A 68 -4.96 -0.54 13.33
N ILE A 69 -5.78 -0.75 12.29
CA ILE A 69 -6.93 0.10 12.00
C ILE A 69 -7.98 -0.02 13.09
N ILE A 70 -8.31 -1.24 13.52
CA ILE A 70 -9.33 -1.46 14.55
C ILE A 70 -8.89 -0.82 15.87
N ALA A 71 -7.67 -1.12 16.33
CA ALA A 71 -7.12 -0.57 17.56
C ALA A 71 -6.98 0.95 17.48
N GLY A 72 -6.43 1.47 16.38
CA GLY A 72 -6.28 2.90 16.14
C GLY A 72 -7.63 3.63 16.09
N SER A 73 -8.67 3.02 15.53
CA SER A 73 -10.01 3.64 15.45
C SER A 73 -10.68 3.68 16.82
N ILE A 74 -10.57 2.62 17.61
CA ILE A 74 -11.11 2.59 18.99
C ILE A 74 -10.40 3.65 19.84
N LEU A 75 -9.07 3.66 19.80
CA LEU A 75 -8.27 4.65 20.53
C LEU A 75 -8.57 6.08 20.05
N GLY A 76 -8.69 6.28 18.73
CA GLY A 76 -9.04 7.55 18.12
C GLY A 76 -10.40 8.05 18.55
N TYR A 77 -11.40 7.19 18.61
CA TYR A 77 -12.72 7.54 19.12
C TYR A 77 -12.69 7.98 20.60
N VAL A 78 -11.95 7.26 21.45
CA VAL A 78 -11.79 7.60 22.87
C VAL A 78 -11.01 8.91 23.05
N ALA A 79 -9.91 9.08 22.30
CA ALA A 79 -9.12 10.31 22.30
C ALA A 79 -9.95 11.51 21.82
N GLY A 80 -10.68 11.32 20.73
CA GLY A 80 -11.58 12.30 20.16
C GLY A 80 -12.66 12.70 21.15
N SER A 81 -13.40 11.75 21.72
CA SER A 81 -14.47 12.06 22.70
C SER A 81 -13.96 12.76 23.96
N THR A 82 -12.76 12.40 24.43
CA THR A 82 -12.10 13.10 25.54
C THR A 82 -11.78 14.55 25.17
N LEU A 83 -11.21 14.79 23.98
CA LEU A 83 -10.92 16.15 23.50
C LEU A 83 -12.19 16.94 23.17
N GLY A 84 -13.22 16.30 22.64
CA GLY A 84 -14.52 16.91 22.33
C GLY A 84 -15.20 17.48 23.56
N ALA A 85 -14.99 16.87 24.74
CA ALA A 85 -15.50 17.39 26.00
C ALA A 85 -14.90 18.75 26.38
N LEU A 86 -13.82 19.22 25.72
CA LEU A 86 -13.32 20.58 25.89
C LEU A 86 -14.29 21.65 25.37
N ALA A 87 -15.25 21.27 24.51
CA ALA A 87 -16.29 22.17 24.04
C ALA A 87 -17.11 22.79 25.20
N GLN A 88 -17.21 22.11 26.35
CA GLN A 88 -17.87 22.65 27.55
C GLN A 88 -17.18 23.90 28.14
N TYR A 89 -15.91 24.12 27.81
CA TYR A 89 -15.10 25.24 28.30
C TYR A 89 -14.91 26.34 27.25
N GLY A 90 -15.37 26.13 26.02
CA GLY A 90 -15.32 27.12 24.96
C GLY A 90 -16.62 27.89 24.87
N THR A 91 -16.55 29.21 24.91
CA THR A 91 -17.68 30.07 24.53
C THR A 91 -17.50 30.53 23.10
N VAL A 92 -18.52 30.33 22.26
CA VAL A 92 -18.55 30.93 20.93
C VAL A 92 -18.94 32.40 21.10
N SER A 93 -18.00 33.30 20.85
CA SER A 93 -18.28 34.72 20.83
C SER A 93 -19.24 35.07 19.69
N SER A 94 -19.94 36.19 19.81
CA SER A 94 -20.97 36.66 18.86
C SER A 94 -20.48 36.82 17.41
N ASP A 95 -19.17 36.91 17.22
CA ASP A 95 -18.42 36.99 15.95
C ASP A 95 -18.01 35.61 15.38
N GLY A 96 -18.45 34.51 16.01
CA GLY A 96 -18.15 33.13 15.57
C GLY A 96 -16.76 32.64 15.97
N THR A 97 -16.02 33.41 16.76
CA THR A 97 -14.72 33.02 17.29
C THR A 97 -14.90 32.19 18.57
N TYR A 98 -14.20 31.05 18.64
CA TYR A 98 -14.14 30.27 19.89
C TYR A 98 -13.17 30.98 20.83
N VAL A 99 -13.72 31.58 21.89
CA VAL A 99 -12.92 32.19 22.96
C VAL A 99 -12.88 31.21 24.13
N LEU A 100 -11.67 30.79 24.46
CA LEU A 100 -11.37 29.90 25.57
C LEU A 100 -11.05 30.78 26.77
N ASP A 101 -12.09 31.29 27.43
CA ASP A 101 -11.96 32.26 28.53
C ASP A 101 -11.40 31.54 29.76
N SER A 102 -10.08 31.65 29.98
CA SER A 102 -9.32 31.03 31.08
C SER A 102 -9.63 29.55 31.34
N LEU A 103 -8.82 28.63 30.80
CA LEU A 103 -9.00 27.19 31.06
C LEU A 103 -9.02 26.94 32.58
N PRO A 104 -10.13 26.40 33.13
CA PRO A 104 -10.13 25.85 34.47
C PRO A 104 -9.06 24.75 34.55
N ALA A 105 -8.50 24.49 35.74
CA ALA A 105 -7.54 23.36 35.91
C ALA A 105 -8.12 22.01 35.43
N ALA A 106 -9.45 21.88 35.47
CA ALA A 106 -10.18 20.75 34.88
C ALA A 106 -10.01 20.66 33.34
N ALA A 107 -10.08 21.77 32.61
CA ALA A 107 -9.87 21.79 31.17
C ALA A 107 -8.42 21.44 30.78
N GLU A 108 -7.44 21.90 31.56
CA GLU A 108 -6.03 21.51 31.36
C GLU A 108 -5.84 19.99 31.53
N SER A 109 -6.49 19.39 32.53
CA SER A 109 -6.41 17.94 32.75
C SER A 109 -7.03 17.12 31.61
N VAL A 110 -8.16 17.59 31.06
CA VAL A 110 -8.84 16.97 29.92
C VAL A 110 -8.01 17.15 28.65
N ALA A 111 -7.43 18.33 28.41
CA ALA A 111 -6.57 18.60 27.28
C ALA A 111 -5.28 17.79 27.34
N ALA A 112 -4.65 17.66 28.52
CA ALA A 112 -3.47 16.84 28.71
C ALA A 112 -3.78 15.35 28.46
N THR A 113 -4.86 14.84 29.05
CA THR A 113 -5.26 13.43 28.89
C THR A 113 -5.66 13.13 27.44
N GLY A 114 -6.48 13.97 26.84
CA GLY A 114 -6.90 13.86 25.44
C GLY A 114 -5.74 14.01 24.46
N GLY A 115 -4.79 14.90 24.74
CA GLY A 115 -3.57 15.08 23.97
C GLY A 115 -2.66 13.84 24.02
N VAL A 116 -2.43 13.28 25.21
CA VAL A 116 -1.68 12.03 25.38
C VAL A 116 -2.38 10.87 24.66
N LEU A 117 -3.69 10.72 24.82
CA LEU A 117 -4.48 9.69 24.14
C LEU A 117 -4.39 9.83 22.61
N THR A 118 -4.43 11.05 22.10
CA THR A 118 -4.29 11.34 20.66
C THR A 118 -2.90 10.95 20.17
N PHE A 119 -1.85 11.37 20.88
CA PHE A 119 -0.48 10.98 20.55
C PHE A 119 -0.31 9.45 20.57
N VAL A 120 -0.77 8.78 21.62
CA VAL A 120 -0.71 7.31 21.75
C VAL A 120 -1.49 6.63 20.63
N THR A 121 -2.67 7.14 20.27
CA THR A 121 -3.49 6.63 19.16
C THR A 121 -2.69 6.62 17.86
N PHE A 122 -2.16 7.79 17.47
CA PHE A 122 -1.46 7.92 16.20
C PHE A 122 -0.08 7.26 16.22
N ALA A 123 0.59 7.18 17.37
CA ALA A 123 1.82 6.43 17.54
C ALA A 123 1.60 4.92 17.38
N VAL A 124 0.59 4.36 18.07
CA VAL A 124 0.25 2.93 17.98
C VAL A 124 -0.20 2.57 16.57
N PHE A 125 -1.10 3.36 15.99
CA PHE A 125 -1.53 3.18 14.61
C PHE A 125 -0.33 3.28 13.65
N GLY A 126 0.47 4.34 13.76
CA GLY A 126 1.62 4.60 12.89
C GLY A 126 2.64 3.47 12.92
N VAL A 127 3.01 2.98 14.11
CA VAL A 127 3.97 1.88 14.25
C VAL A 127 3.42 0.57 13.67
N LEU A 128 2.17 0.21 13.97
CA LEU A 128 1.59 -1.04 13.49
C LEU A 128 1.28 -1.01 11.98
N ALA A 129 0.76 0.12 11.48
CA ALA A 129 0.49 0.31 10.06
C ALA A 129 1.79 0.34 9.25
N LEU A 130 2.83 1.03 9.74
CA LEU A 130 4.15 1.04 9.11
C LEU A 130 4.76 -0.36 9.09
N TRP A 131 4.66 -1.11 10.19
CA TRP A 131 5.12 -2.49 10.25
C TRP A 131 4.39 -3.39 9.25
N GLY A 132 3.05 -3.34 9.24
CA GLY A 132 2.22 -4.09 8.30
C GLY A 132 2.50 -3.73 6.84
N PHE A 133 2.74 -2.45 6.56
CA PHE A 133 3.11 -1.95 5.23
C PHE A 133 4.46 -2.50 4.76
N VAL A 134 5.48 -2.49 5.63
CA VAL A 134 6.81 -3.06 5.31
C VAL A 134 6.69 -4.57 5.03
N GLN A 135 5.96 -5.32 5.86
CA GLN A 135 5.73 -6.75 5.62
C GLN A 135 4.94 -7.01 4.31
N GLY A 136 3.98 -6.14 4.00
CA GLY A 136 3.25 -6.17 2.73
C GLY A 136 4.19 -6.03 1.53
N ILE A 137 5.07 -5.03 1.54
CA ILE A 137 6.06 -4.82 0.47
C ILE A 137 6.97 -6.06 0.33
N VAL A 138 7.53 -6.55 1.43
CA VAL A 138 8.44 -7.72 1.41
C VAL A 138 7.74 -8.97 0.87
N ALA A 139 6.47 -9.20 1.24
CA ALA A 139 5.68 -10.32 0.73
C ALA A 139 5.35 -10.17 -0.77
N ALA A 140 5.05 -8.95 -1.23
CA ALA A 140 4.79 -8.63 -2.63
C ALA A 140 6.03 -8.88 -3.51
N VAL A 141 7.20 -8.44 -3.05
CA VAL A 141 8.49 -8.62 -3.75
C VAL A 141 8.86 -10.11 -3.80
N LYS A 142 8.63 -10.86 -2.72
CA LYS A 142 8.99 -12.29 -2.66
C LYS A 142 7.97 -13.21 -3.35
N ASN A 143 6.93 -12.68 -4.00
CA ASN A 143 5.84 -13.44 -4.63
C ASN A 143 5.11 -14.43 -3.69
N ARG A 144 5.20 -14.23 -2.37
CA ARG A 144 4.62 -15.11 -1.35
C ARG A 144 3.30 -14.54 -0.82
N GLY A 145 2.26 -14.62 -1.66
CA GLY A 145 0.92 -14.12 -1.32
C GLY A 145 0.64 -12.69 -1.78
N ARG A 146 0.98 -12.37 -3.04
CA ARG A 146 0.83 -11.02 -3.64
C ARG A 146 -0.54 -10.38 -3.43
N GLY A 147 -1.64 -11.13 -3.53
CA GLY A 147 -2.98 -10.58 -3.33
C GLY A 147 -3.18 -10.01 -1.92
N TRP A 148 -2.80 -10.77 -0.90
CA TRP A 148 -2.86 -10.34 0.50
C TRP A 148 -1.89 -9.20 0.81
N ALA A 149 -0.72 -9.21 0.18
CA ALA A 149 0.27 -8.14 0.32
C ALA A 149 -0.24 -6.79 -0.25
N ILE A 150 -0.86 -6.81 -1.44
CA ILE A 150 -1.45 -5.61 -2.05
C ILE A 150 -2.64 -5.12 -1.21
N ALA A 151 -3.50 -6.03 -0.75
CA ALA A 151 -4.59 -5.68 0.16
C ALA A 151 -4.04 -5.02 1.43
N ALA A 152 -2.99 -5.56 2.04
CA ALA A 152 -2.35 -4.98 3.24
C ALA A 152 -1.82 -3.57 3.00
N ILE A 153 -1.20 -3.32 1.84
CA ILE A 153 -0.68 -1.99 1.45
C ILE A 153 -1.83 -0.99 1.32
N ILE A 154 -2.88 -1.35 0.57
CA ILE A 154 -4.06 -0.48 0.39
C ILE A 154 -4.72 -0.21 1.73
N LEU A 155 -4.89 -1.25 2.55
CA LEU A 155 -5.50 -1.14 3.86
C LEU A 155 -4.67 -0.24 4.79
N ALA A 156 -3.34 -0.32 4.74
CA ALA A 156 -2.47 0.55 5.54
C ALA A 156 -2.61 2.03 5.15
N VAL A 157 -2.76 2.33 3.86
CA VAL A 157 -2.93 3.71 3.37
C VAL A 157 -4.31 4.26 3.72
N ILE A 158 -5.38 3.51 3.40
CA ILE A 158 -6.76 3.94 3.67
C ILE A 158 -7.06 3.88 5.18
N GLY A 159 -6.37 3.03 5.92
CA GLY A 159 -6.50 2.86 7.36
C GLY A 159 -6.38 4.16 8.14
N GLY A 160 -5.48 5.05 7.71
CA GLY A 160 -5.33 6.37 8.34
C GLY A 160 -6.59 7.23 8.22
N ILE A 161 -7.31 7.11 7.10
CA ILE A 161 -8.59 7.81 6.89
C ILE A 161 -9.63 7.30 7.88
N PHE A 162 -9.73 5.98 8.07
CA PHE A 162 -10.68 5.40 9.02
C PHE A 162 -10.39 5.82 10.46
N VAL A 163 -9.11 5.80 10.88
CA VAL A 163 -8.71 6.24 12.22
C VAL A 163 -9.01 7.73 12.41
N PHE A 164 -8.76 8.56 11.40
CA PHE A 164 -9.09 9.97 11.44
C PHE A 164 -10.60 10.23 11.53
N ILE A 165 -11.41 9.51 10.76
CA ILE A 165 -12.88 9.59 10.84
C ILE A 165 -13.35 9.17 12.23
N ALA A 166 -12.83 8.07 12.79
CA ALA A 166 -13.18 7.64 14.13
C ALA A 166 -12.83 8.71 15.19
N PHE A 167 -11.69 9.37 15.04
CA PHE A 167 -11.28 10.49 15.88
C PHE A 167 -12.24 11.69 15.77
N THR A 168 -12.58 12.13 14.56
CA THR A 168 -13.48 13.28 14.37
C THR A 168 -14.91 12.98 14.82
N VAL A 169 -15.40 11.76 14.59
CA VAL A 169 -16.68 11.29 15.13
C VAL A 169 -16.64 11.27 16.65
N GLY A 170 -15.57 10.74 17.25
CA GLY A 170 -15.35 10.79 18.70
C GLY A 170 -15.41 12.22 19.24
N ALA A 171 -14.68 13.14 18.60
CA ALA A 171 -14.68 14.56 18.97
C ALA A 171 -16.07 15.20 18.87
N GLY A 172 -16.81 14.92 17.80
CA GLY A 172 -18.19 15.36 17.65
C GLY A 172 -19.11 14.82 18.76
N VAL A 173 -19.01 13.52 19.09
CA VAL A 173 -19.79 12.91 20.17
C VAL A 173 -19.44 13.51 21.53
N GLY A 174 -18.16 13.75 21.81
CA GLY A 174 -17.71 14.39 23.05
C GLY A 174 -18.17 15.84 23.18
N ALA A 175 -18.27 16.56 22.06
CA ALA A 175 -18.72 17.94 22.03
C ALA A 175 -20.25 18.10 22.03
N ALA A 176 -20.99 17.12 21.49
CA ALA A 176 -22.44 17.19 21.27
C ALA A 176 -23.28 17.68 22.47
N PRO A 177 -22.98 17.32 23.73
CA PRO A 177 -23.75 17.82 24.88
C PRO A 177 -23.60 19.33 25.15
N TYR A 178 -22.60 19.99 24.55
CA TYR A 178 -22.17 21.35 24.89
C TYR A 178 -22.34 22.36 23.75
N VAL A 179 -22.75 21.90 22.57
CA VAL A 179 -22.88 22.73 21.35
C VAL A 179 -24.33 22.83 20.84
N ALA A 180 -25.30 22.52 21.71
CA ALA A 180 -26.74 22.58 21.43
C ALA A 180 -27.33 23.97 21.72
#